data_AF-A0A5C6AQV7-F1
#
_entry.id   AF-A0A5C6AQV7-F1
#
_cell.length_a   1.000
_cell.length_b   1.000
_cell.length_c   1.000
_cell.angle_alpha   90.00
_cell.angle_beta   90.00
_cell.angle_gamma   90.00
#
_symmetry.space_group_name_H-M   'P 1'
#
loop_
_entity.id
_entity.type
_entity.pdbx_description
1 polymer ?
#
loop_
_entity_poly.entity_id
_entity_poly.type
_entity_poly.pdbx_seq_one_letter_code
_entity_poly.pdbx_strand_id
1 'polypeptide(L)' 'MIRIVVQAEIADQICHSDGRIELVDDQGNRVGFVRRPPTDDEVKFAKSRVGSSGPKFTVDELIAKVEAL' A
#
# COMPACT_ATOMS: atom_id res chain seq x y z
N MET A 1 -7.92 -2.35 -2.92
CA MET A 1 -6.45 -2.12 -2.98
C MET A 1 -6.18 -1.17 -4.13
N ILE A 2 -5.52 -0.05 -3.89
CA ILE A 2 -5.13 0.89 -4.95
C ILE A 2 -3.81 0.40 -5.55
N ARG A 3 -3.73 0.30 -6.87
CA ARG A 3 -2.50 -0.08 -7.60
C ARG A 3 -2.02 1.15 -8.37
N ILE A 4 -0.77 1.55 -8.12
CA ILE A 4 -0.11 2.62 -8.84
C ILE A 4 0.82 1.96 -9.85
N VAL A 5 0.57 2.18 -11.13
CA VAL A 5 1.45 1.71 -12.21
C VAL A 5 2.46 2.80 -12.48
N VAL A 6 3.74 2.47 -12.39
CA VAL A 6 4.86 3.37 -12.66
C VAL A 6 5.62 2.90 -13.90
N GLN A 7 6.34 3.82 -14.55
CA GLN A 7 7.24 3.48 -15.64
C GLN A 7 8.42 2.63 -15.13
N ALA A 8 9.00 1.82 -16.02
CA ALA A 8 10.07 0.89 -15.66
C ALA A 8 11.28 1.59 -15.01
N GLU A 9 11.69 2.73 -15.55
CA GLU A 9 12.79 3.53 -15.00
C GLU A 9 12.51 4.00 -13.55
N ILE A 10 11.27 4.42 -13.28
CA ILE A 10 10.85 4.82 -11.94
C ILE A 10 10.76 3.61 -11.01
N ALA A 11 10.34 2.45 -11.52
CA ALA A 11 10.35 1.21 -10.76
C ALA A 11 11.77 0.84 -10.31
N ASP A 12 12.76 0.98 -11.19
CA ASP A 12 14.16 0.73 -10.86
C ASP A 12 14.68 1.70 -9.79
N GLN A 13 14.36 3.00 -9.90
CA GLN A 13 14.71 3.98 -8.88
C GLN A 13 14.07 3.64 -7.52
N ILE A 14 12.81 3.21 -7.51
CA ILE A 14 12.10 2.78 -6.29
C ILE A 14 12.76 1.53 -5.68
N CYS A 15 13.19 0.58 -6.51
CA CYS A 15 13.79 -0.67 -6.05
C CYS A 15 15.18 -0.48 -5.43
N HIS A 16 15.94 0.51 -5.90
CA HIS A 16 17.31 0.79 -5.44
C HIS A 16 17.41 2.00 -4.49
N SER A 17 16.28 2.58 -4.09
CA SER A 17 16.26 3.68 -3.13
C SER A 17 16.39 3.18 -1.70
N ASP A 18 17.34 3.74 -0.95
CA ASP A 18 17.53 3.51 0.49
C ASP A 18 16.76 4.52 1.36
N GLY A 19 15.67 5.10 0.82
CA GLY A 19 14.98 6.23 1.41
C GLY A 19 13.46 6.14 1.45
N ARG A 20 12.85 7.20 2.00
CA ARG A 20 11.41 7.42 1.89
C ARG A 20 11.09 7.94 0.49
N ILE A 21 10.17 7.27 -0.19
CA ILE A 21 9.60 7.70 -1.46
C ILE A 21 8.33 8.46 -1.13
N GLU A 22 8.29 9.75 -1.45
CA GLU A 22 7.10 10.58 -1.24
C GLU A 22 6.09 10.38 -2.36
N LEU A 23 4.81 10.30 -2.01
CA LEU A 23 3.71 10.29 -2.96
C LEU A 23 3.06 11.67 -2.90
N VAL A 24 3.09 12.41 -4.01
CA VAL A 24 2.51 13.74 -4.15
C VAL A 24 1.40 13.73 -5.20
N ASP A 25 0.46 14.66 -5.10
CA ASP A 25 -0.51 14.94 -6.16
C ASP A 25 0.11 15.81 -7.27
N ASP A 26 -0.68 16.14 -8.29
CA ASP A 26 -0.27 16.96 -9.44
C ASP A 26 -0.01 18.43 -9.07
N GLN A 27 -0.46 18.87 -7.90
CA GLN A 27 -0.17 20.19 -7.33
C GLN A 27 1.07 20.17 -6.42
N GLY A 28 1.68 19.00 -6.20
CA GLY A 28 2.83 18.82 -5.32
C GLY A 28 2.46 18.67 -3.85
N ASN A 29 1.18 18.53 -3.49
CA ASN A 29 0.79 18.26 -2.11
C ASN A 29 1.08 16.80 -1.76
N ARG A 30 1.63 16.59 -0.56
CA ARG A 30 1.94 15.25 -0.06
C ARG A 30 0.68 14.45 0.24
N VAL A 31 0.52 13.34 -0.48
CA VAL A 31 -0.53 12.33 -0.26
C VAL A 31 -0.05 11.25 0.71
N GLY A 32 1.25 10.93 0.70
CA GLY A 32 1.80 9.89 1.57
C GLY A 32 3.29 9.63 1.35
N PHE A 33 3.76 8.49 1.86
CA PHE A 33 5.11 8.01 1.59
C PHE A 33 5.19 6.48 1.67
N VAL A 34 6.16 5.92 0.95
CA VAL A 34 6.54 4.51 0.99
C VAL A 34 7.97 4.44 1.52
N ARG A 35 8.22 3.62 2.54
CA ARG A 35 9.56 3.44 3.10
C ARG A 35 10.30 2.30 2.40
N ARG A 36 11.58 2.52 2.08
CA ARG A 36 12.52 1.49 1.65
C ARG A 36 13.82 1.55 2.48
N PRO A 37 14.37 0.41 2.94
CA PRO A 37 13.71 -0.90 2.98
C PRO A 37 12.46 -0.88 3.87
N PRO A 38 11.45 -1.74 3.62
CA PRO A 38 10.29 -1.88 4.51
C PRO A 38 10.76 -2.36 5.88
N THR A 39 10.04 -1.96 6.93
CA THR A 39 10.34 -2.45 8.28
C THR A 39 9.91 -3.91 8.43
N ASP A 40 10.49 -4.61 9.41
CA ASP A 40 10.11 -6.00 9.70
C ASP A 40 8.62 -6.13 10.04
N ASP A 41 8.02 -5.13 10.69
CA ASP A 41 6.59 -5.07 10.98
C ASP A 41 5.75 -4.93 9.71
N GLU A 42 6.17 -4.08 8.77
CA GLU A 42 5.51 -3.93 7.46
C GLU A 42 5.60 -5.23 6.65
N VAL A 43 6.76 -5.90 6.67
CA VAL A 43 6.95 -7.21 6.03
C VAL A 43 6.07 -8.28 6.69
N LYS A 44 6.01 -8.32 8.02
CA LYS A 44 5.19 -9.28 8.78
C LYS A 44 3.70 -9.07 8.49
N PHE A 45 3.24 -7.83 8.46
CA PHE A 45 1.87 -7.48 8.14
C PHE A 45 1.49 -7.77 6.69
N ALA A 46 2.40 -7.53 5.74
CA ALA A 46 2.19 -7.90 4.34
C ALA A 46 2.07 -9.43 4.19
N LYS A 47 2.94 -10.20 4.85
CA LYS A 47 2.89 -11.67 4.86
C LYS A 47 1.61 -12.22 5.49
N SER A 48 1.11 -11.62 6.58
CA SER A 48 -0.14 -12.05 7.22
C SER A 48 -1.35 -11.88 6.31
N ARG A 49 -1.35 -10.87 5.43
CA ARG A 49 -2.41 -10.65 4.42
C ARG A 49 -2.38 -11.69 3.31
N VAL A 50 -1.21 -12.17 2.91
CA VAL A 50 -1.07 -13.21 1.86
C VAL A 50 -1.55 -14.57 2.36
N GLY A 51 -1.36 -14.85 3.67
CA GLY A 51 -1.80 -16.10 4.31
C GLY A 51 -3.20 -16.10 4.92
N SER A 52 -3.92 -14.97 4.90
CA SER A 52 -5.25 -14.90 5.51
C SER A 52 -6.28 -15.57 4.60
N SER A 53 -6.74 -16.75 5.02
CA SER A 53 -7.88 -17.49 4.45
C SER A 53 -9.24 -16.97 4.96
N GLY A 54 -9.26 -15.80 5.59
CA GLY A 54 -10.49 -15.17 6.05
C GLY A 54 -11.39 -14.75 4.88
N PRO A 55 -12.70 -14.60 5.13
CA PRO A 55 -13.64 -14.12 4.11
C PRO A 55 -13.16 -12.76 3.57
N LYS A 56 -12.98 -12.71 2.25
CA LYS A 56 -12.64 -11.47 1.54
C LYS A 56 -13.94 -10.71 1.31
N PHE A 57 -14.03 -9.54 1.92
CA PHE A 57 -15.16 -8.63 1.69
C PHE A 57 -14.75 -7.58 0.66
N THR A 58 -15.67 -7.30 -0.24
CA THR A 58 -15.67 -6.05 -1.02
C THR A 58 -15.84 -4.85 -0.08
N VAL A 59 -15.52 -3.66 -0.58
CA VAL A 59 -15.68 -2.41 0.21
C VAL A 59 -17.14 -2.24 0.65
N ASP A 60 -18.08 -2.55 -0.24
CA ASP A 60 -19.51 -2.44 0.02
C ASP A 60 -19.97 -3.41 1.13
N GLU A 61 -19.48 -4.65 1.11
CA GLU A 61 -19.76 -5.64 2.16
C GLU A 61 -19.16 -5.25 3.52
N LEU A 62 -18.01 -4.56 3.52
CA LEU A 62 -17.41 -4.05 4.74
C LEU A 62 -18.24 -2.90 5.33
N ILE A 63 -18.70 -1.97 4.50
CA ILE A 63 -19.56 -0.84 4.92
C ILE A 63 -20.86 -1.38 5.53
N ALA A 64 -21.55 -2.27 4.81
CA ALA A 64 -22.81 -2.85 5.29
C ALA A 64 -22.64 -3.59 6.63
N LYS A 65 -21.50 -4.25 6.85
CA LYS A 65 -21.21 -4.95 8.10
C LYS A 65 -20.91 -4.01 9.27
N VAL A 66 -20.30 -2.86 8.99
CA VAL A 66 -20.02 -1.83 10.00
C VAL A 66 -21.30 -1.07 10.36
N GLU A 67 -22.18 -0.81 9.40
CA GLU A 67 -23.48 -0.16 9.62
C GLU A 67 -24.49 -1.06 10.37
N ALA A 68 -24.29 -2.37 10.34
CA ALA A 68 -25.13 -3.35 11.05
C ALA A 68 -24.68 -3.64 12.50
N LEU A 69 -23.64 -2.98 13.00
CA LEU A 69 -23.12 -3.06 14.38
C LEU A 69 -23.61 -1.87 15.21
#